data_AF-A0A6L8EUP4-F1
#
_entry.id   AF-A0A6L8EUP4-F1
#
_cell.length_a   1.000
_cell.length_b   1.000
_cell.length_c   1.000
_cell.angle_alpha   90.00
_cell.angle_beta   90.00
_cell.angle_gamma   90.00
#
_symmetry.space_group_name_H-M   'P 1'
#
loop_
_entity.id
_entity.type
_entity.pdbx_description
1 polymer ?
#
loop_
_entity_poly.entity_id
_entity_poly.type
_entity_poly.pdbx_seq_one_letter_code
_entity_poly.pdbx_strand_id
1 'polypeptide(L)'
;MVLVVFIPSTLASIAGRFSQPMTSDEFRERTDKLDSDFWDRLDEFRSRPEGTREGLLKKIEMQGEFVMKDAEKRGGMHEEHLAQQIAQVKLARATTRISPVAIVQHLLESYAGTGFERHLQFLENVQSHARQFRIFIADTDSADQESLHIFGIREGMSQKPVAPEAVPKFEDTLSLSKDFNDSAMEMLLLTLFVIVLLSGAYLAFVRVEI
;
A
#
# COMPACT_ATOMS: atom_id res chain seq x y z
N MET A 1 5.35 18.89 19.24
CA MET A 1 6.46 18.71 18.28
C MET A 1 6.85 17.25 18.30
N VAL A 2 6.61 16.51 17.22
CA VAL A 2 7.03 15.09 17.11
C VAL A 2 8.34 15.08 16.32
N LEU A 3 9.42 14.63 16.96
CA LEU A 3 10.73 14.46 16.33
C LEU A 3 10.73 13.06 15.68
N VAL A 4 10.70 13.01 14.35
CA VAL A 4 10.82 11.75 13.59
C VAL A 4 12.29 11.54 13.26
N VAL A 5 12.93 10.55 13.86
CA VAL A 5 14.35 10.20 13.61
C VAL A 5 14.39 8.95 12.74
N PHE A 6 14.86 9.09 11.50
CA PHE A 6 15.17 7.97 10.62
C PHE A 6 16.62 7.54 10.86
N ILE A 7 16.82 6.34 11.41
CA ILE A 7 18.16 5.72 11.50
C ILE A 7 18.25 4.65 10.41
N PRO A 8 19.01 4.88 9.32
CA PRO A 8 19.14 3.87 8.26
C PRO A 8 19.97 2.68 8.77
N SER A 9 19.38 1.48 8.74
CA SER A 9 20.06 0.22 8.99
C SER A 9 20.94 -0.15 7.80
N THR A 10 22.25 -0.15 7.96
CA THR A 10 23.22 -0.58 6.93
C THR A 10 23.16 -2.09 6.62
N LEU A 11 22.52 -2.88 7.48
CA LEU A 11 22.30 -4.32 7.29
C LEU A 11 21.15 -4.61 6.30
N ALA A 12 20.18 -3.69 6.17
CA ALA A 12 19.09 -3.82 5.21
C ALA A 12 19.59 -3.78 3.75
N SER A 13 20.67 -3.03 3.49
CA SER A 13 21.32 -2.91 2.17
C SER A 13 21.89 -4.23 1.64
N ILE A 14 22.23 -5.16 2.55
CA ILE A 14 22.84 -6.46 2.20
C ILE A 14 21.76 -7.50 1.91
N ALA A 15 20.61 -7.44 2.60
CA ALA A 15 19.50 -8.36 2.39
C ALA A 15 18.75 -8.11 1.07
N GLY A 16 18.76 -6.87 0.54
CA GLY A 16 18.12 -6.51 -0.73
C GLY A 16 18.67 -7.21 -1.99
N ARG A 17 19.78 -7.96 -1.88
CA ARG A 17 20.36 -8.72 -3.01
C ARG A 17 19.74 -10.11 -3.23
N PHE A 18 18.87 -10.60 -2.33
CA PHE A 18 18.41 -12.00 -2.33
C PHE A 18 17.06 -12.26 -3.03
N SER A 19 16.36 -11.22 -3.47
CA SER A 19 15.17 -11.35 -4.31
C SER A 19 15.17 -10.22 -5.33
N GLN A 20 15.17 -10.54 -6.63
CA GLN A 20 14.94 -9.54 -7.67
C GLN A 20 13.42 -9.36 -7.79
N PRO A 21 12.82 -8.30 -7.20
CA PRO A 21 11.46 -7.95 -7.58
C PRO A 21 11.49 -7.42 -9.01
N MET A 22 10.32 -7.18 -9.58
CA MET A 22 10.25 -6.25 -10.70
C MET A 22 10.93 -4.95 -10.30
N THR A 23 11.96 -4.55 -11.05
CA THR A 23 12.69 -3.32 -10.76
C THR A 23 11.78 -2.10 -10.97
N SER A 24 12.09 -0.98 -10.32
CA SER A 24 11.31 0.26 -10.52
C SER A 24 11.28 0.69 -11.98
N ASP A 25 12.35 0.40 -12.74
CA ASP A 25 12.45 0.71 -14.16
C ASP A 25 11.55 -0.21 -15.00
N GLU A 26 11.54 -1.52 -14.73
CA GLU A 26 10.63 -2.47 -15.37
C GLU A 26 9.16 -2.16 -15.04
N PHE A 27 8.87 -1.81 -13.80
CA PHE A 27 7.54 -1.40 -13.37
C PHE A 27 7.10 -0.14 -14.13
N ARG A 28 7.98 0.88 -14.19
CA ARG A 28 7.72 2.11 -14.92
C ARG A 28 7.51 1.84 -16.40
N GLU A 29 8.36 1.06 -17.05
CA GLU A 29 8.23 0.73 -18.47
C GLU A 29 6.89 0.02 -18.76
N ARG A 30 6.49 -0.90 -17.88
CA ARG A 30 5.21 -1.61 -17.99
C ARG A 30 4.01 -0.68 -17.78
N THR A 31 4.14 0.28 -16.88
CA THR A 31 3.10 1.28 -16.60
C THR A 31 3.00 2.30 -17.74
N ASP A 32 4.14 2.76 -18.27
CA ASP A 32 4.22 3.70 -19.40
C ASP A 32 3.62 3.06 -20.66
N LYS A 33 3.92 1.78 -20.95
CA LYS A 33 3.30 1.02 -22.05
C LYS A 33 1.79 0.87 -21.87
N LEU A 34 1.33 0.62 -20.65
CA LEU A 34 -0.11 0.54 -20.37
C LEU A 34 -0.80 1.89 -20.56
N ASP A 35 -0.17 2.97 -20.14
CA ASP A 35 -0.74 4.31 -20.29
C ASP A 35 -0.78 4.72 -21.76
N SER A 36 0.29 4.45 -22.54
CA SER A 36 0.28 4.69 -23.98
C SER A 36 -0.79 3.85 -24.69
N ASP A 37 -0.86 2.55 -24.41
CA ASP A 37 -1.86 1.65 -24.98
C ASP A 37 -3.29 2.12 -24.63
N PHE A 38 -3.48 2.66 -23.43
CA PHE A 38 -4.75 3.22 -22.98
C PHE A 38 -5.15 4.46 -23.79
N TRP A 39 -4.25 5.44 -23.90
CA TRP A 39 -4.52 6.68 -24.64
C TRP A 39 -4.73 6.42 -26.13
N ASP A 40 -3.93 5.54 -26.73
CA ASP A 40 -4.06 5.18 -28.16
C ASP A 40 -5.42 4.53 -28.45
N ARG A 41 -5.86 3.58 -27.61
CA ARG A 41 -7.17 2.94 -27.74
C ARG A 41 -8.31 3.91 -27.48
N LEU A 42 -8.16 4.81 -26.50
CA LEU A 42 -9.17 5.81 -26.20
C LEU A 42 -9.33 6.82 -27.35
N ASP A 43 -8.24 7.20 -28.00
CA ASP A 43 -8.25 8.14 -29.11
C ASP A 43 -8.81 7.52 -30.39
N GLU A 44 -8.42 6.28 -30.71
CA GLU A 44 -9.05 5.48 -31.78
C GLU A 44 -10.56 5.39 -31.58
N PHE A 45 -10.97 5.15 -30.33
CA PHE A 45 -12.37 5.04 -29.97
C PHE A 45 -13.12 6.37 -30.07
N ARG A 46 -12.53 7.48 -29.60
CA ARG A 46 -13.14 8.82 -29.65
C ARG A 46 -13.34 9.31 -31.08
N SER A 47 -12.48 8.89 -32.01
CA SER A 47 -12.46 9.30 -33.41
C SER A 47 -13.58 8.71 -34.27
N ARG A 48 -14.40 7.79 -33.75
CA ARG A 48 -15.52 7.19 -34.50
C ARG A 48 -16.70 8.17 -34.65
N PRO A 49 -17.23 8.39 -35.87
CA PRO A 49 -18.29 9.36 -36.11
C PRO A 49 -19.63 8.97 -35.47
N GLU A 50 -20.32 9.96 -34.91
CA GLU A 50 -21.62 9.83 -34.24
C GLU A 50 -22.76 10.10 -35.22
N GLY A 51 -23.58 9.08 -35.51
CA GLY A 51 -24.72 9.22 -36.44
C GLY A 51 -26.10 9.24 -35.77
N THR A 52 -26.24 8.67 -34.57
CA THR A 52 -27.54 8.43 -33.92
C THR A 52 -27.45 8.47 -32.38
N ARG A 53 -28.57 8.80 -31.72
CA ARG A 53 -28.70 8.80 -30.24
C ARG A 53 -28.39 7.44 -29.62
N GLU A 54 -28.77 6.35 -30.29
CA GLU A 54 -28.43 4.98 -29.88
C GLU A 54 -26.93 4.70 -30.00
N GLY A 55 -26.28 5.27 -31.03
CA GLY A 55 -24.82 5.23 -31.17
C GLY A 55 -24.09 5.95 -30.04
N LEU A 56 -24.63 7.07 -29.55
CA LEU A 56 -24.07 7.82 -28.42
C LEU A 56 -24.13 7.02 -27.11
N LEU A 57 -25.27 6.40 -26.80
CA LEU A 57 -25.41 5.57 -25.59
C LEU A 57 -24.44 4.40 -25.61
N LYS A 58 -24.39 3.68 -26.74
CA LYS A 58 -23.45 2.57 -26.94
C LYS A 58 -21.99 3.02 -26.82
N LYS A 59 -21.69 4.24 -27.27
CA LYS A 59 -20.35 4.84 -27.13
C LYS A 59 -19.99 5.04 -25.65
N ILE A 60 -20.88 5.61 -24.85
CA ILE A 60 -20.67 5.83 -23.41
C ILE A 60 -20.47 4.50 -22.67
N GLU A 61 -21.30 3.49 -22.97
CA GLU A 61 -21.18 2.15 -22.38
C GLU A 61 -19.82 1.51 -22.67
N MET A 62 -19.40 1.52 -23.94
CA MET A 62 -18.08 1.01 -24.33
C MET A 62 -16.92 1.80 -23.68
N GLN A 63 -17.05 3.12 -23.51
CA GLN A 63 -16.05 3.92 -22.78
C GLN A 63 -15.97 3.54 -21.32
N GLY A 64 -17.11 3.37 -20.65
CA GLY A 64 -17.16 2.94 -19.25
C GLY A 64 -16.53 1.56 -19.07
N GLU A 65 -16.89 0.59 -19.91
CA GLU A 65 -16.29 -0.74 -19.89
C GLU A 65 -14.77 -0.68 -20.06
N PHE A 66 -14.29 0.16 -21.00
CA PHE A 66 -12.87 0.34 -21.25
C PHE A 66 -12.14 0.95 -20.05
N VAL A 67 -12.67 2.02 -19.45
CA VAL A 67 -12.09 2.67 -18.26
C VAL A 67 -12.07 1.71 -17.07
N MET A 68 -13.14 0.94 -16.85
CA MET A 68 -13.22 -0.02 -15.76
C MET A 68 -12.19 -1.15 -15.91
N LYS A 69 -12.06 -1.73 -17.11
CA LYS A 69 -11.06 -2.77 -17.40
C LYS A 69 -9.63 -2.26 -17.23
N ASP A 70 -9.37 -1.03 -17.64
CA ASP A 70 -8.05 -0.42 -17.46
C ASP A 70 -7.75 -0.16 -15.97
N ALA A 71 -8.71 0.41 -15.23
CA ALA A 71 -8.57 0.63 -13.79
C ALA A 71 -8.33 -0.67 -13.01
N GLU A 72 -9.00 -1.76 -13.38
CA GLU A 72 -8.79 -3.09 -12.80
C GLU A 72 -7.36 -3.60 -13.08
N LYS A 73 -6.92 -3.50 -14.35
CA LYS A 73 -5.59 -3.95 -14.76
C LYS A 73 -4.46 -3.16 -14.08
N ARG A 74 -4.59 -1.83 -14.01
CA ARG A 74 -3.66 -0.96 -13.29
C ARG A 74 -3.68 -1.26 -11.80
N GLY A 75 -4.87 -1.40 -11.21
CA GLY A 75 -5.06 -1.74 -9.80
C GLY A 75 -4.32 -3.02 -9.41
N GLY A 76 -4.53 -4.11 -10.16
CA GLY A 76 -3.86 -5.39 -9.90
C GLY A 76 -2.34 -5.32 -10.02
N MET A 77 -1.82 -4.57 -11.01
CA MET A 77 -0.37 -4.39 -11.17
C MET A 77 0.25 -3.58 -10.02
N HIS A 78 -0.39 -2.50 -9.60
CA HIS A 78 0.07 -1.72 -8.44
C HIS A 78 0.04 -2.55 -7.16
N GLU A 79 -1.01 -3.35 -6.96
CA GLU A 79 -1.15 -4.23 -5.80
C GLU A 79 -0.06 -5.31 -5.78
N GLU A 80 0.21 -5.95 -6.92
CA GLU A 80 1.27 -6.94 -7.05
C GLU A 80 2.65 -6.34 -6.74
N HIS A 81 2.95 -5.17 -7.32
CA HIS A 81 4.24 -4.51 -7.09
C HIS A 81 4.41 -4.09 -5.62
N LEU A 82 3.36 -3.53 -5.00
CA LEU A 82 3.37 -3.16 -3.59
C LEU A 82 3.55 -4.40 -2.69
N ALA A 83 2.87 -5.51 -2.99
CA ALA A 83 3.01 -6.75 -2.25
C ALA A 83 4.44 -7.30 -2.31
N GLN A 84 5.09 -7.23 -3.49
CA GLN A 84 6.50 -7.60 -3.64
C GLN A 84 7.41 -6.73 -2.78
N GLN A 85 7.25 -5.39 -2.82
CA GLN A 85 8.04 -4.48 -2.00
C GLN A 85 7.87 -4.74 -0.49
N ILE A 86 6.63 -4.96 -0.05
CA ILE A 86 6.32 -5.30 1.35
C ILE A 86 7.01 -6.61 1.76
N ALA A 87 6.93 -7.64 0.92
CA ALA A 87 7.56 -8.93 1.19
C ALA A 87 9.08 -8.81 1.34
N GLN A 88 9.72 -7.95 0.54
CA GLN A 88 11.16 -7.70 0.62
C GLN A 88 11.57 -7.02 1.91
N VAL A 89 10.84 -5.98 2.31
CA VAL A 89 11.14 -5.30 3.58
C VAL A 89 10.93 -6.25 4.76
N LYS A 90 9.88 -7.09 4.72
CA LYS A 90 9.66 -8.13 5.73
C LYS A 90 10.82 -9.13 5.80
N LEU A 91 11.31 -9.61 4.65
CA LEU A 91 12.45 -10.53 4.57
C LEU A 91 13.73 -9.88 5.11
N ALA A 92 14.00 -8.63 4.71
CA ALA A 92 15.15 -7.87 5.19
C ALA A 92 15.10 -7.70 6.72
N ARG A 93 13.95 -7.29 7.27
CA ARG A 93 13.75 -7.17 8.72
C ARG A 93 13.91 -8.49 9.45
N ALA A 94 13.37 -9.59 8.91
CA ALA A 94 13.54 -10.92 9.49
C ALA A 94 15.03 -11.32 9.57
N THR A 95 15.83 -10.94 8.57
CA THR A 95 17.27 -11.24 8.51
C THR A 95 18.08 -10.34 9.46
N THR A 96 17.75 -9.05 9.54
CA THR A 96 18.48 -8.11 10.41
C THR A 96 18.21 -8.30 11.91
N ARG A 97 17.18 -9.05 12.29
CA ARG A 97 16.88 -9.43 13.69
C ARG A 97 18.01 -10.20 14.40
N ILE A 98 19.03 -10.66 13.70
CA ILE A 98 20.27 -11.21 14.31
C ILE A 98 21.05 -10.11 15.05
N SER A 99 20.90 -8.85 14.65
CA SER A 99 21.54 -7.71 15.30
C SER A 99 20.66 -7.17 16.46
N PRO A 100 21.15 -7.17 17.71
CA PRO A 100 20.41 -6.59 18.84
C PRO A 100 20.05 -5.11 18.63
N VAL A 101 20.92 -4.35 17.95
CA VAL A 101 20.66 -2.94 17.62
C VAL A 101 19.44 -2.80 16.70
N ALA A 102 19.32 -3.68 15.70
CA ALA A 102 18.17 -3.67 14.79
C ALA A 102 16.87 -4.02 15.52
N ILE A 103 16.91 -4.97 16.46
CA ILE A 103 15.76 -5.33 17.29
C ILE A 103 15.30 -4.12 18.13
N VAL A 104 16.23 -3.44 18.81
CA VAL A 104 15.91 -2.24 19.59
C VAL A 104 15.32 -1.15 18.71
N GLN A 105 15.88 -0.93 17.52
CA GLN A 105 15.34 0.04 16.57
C GLN A 105 13.91 -0.29 16.16
N HIS A 106 13.62 -1.54 15.76
CA HIS A 106 12.27 -1.93 15.34
C HIS A 106 11.26 -1.77 16.49
N LEU A 107 11.64 -2.10 17.72
CA LEU A 107 10.81 -1.90 18.90
C LEU A 107 10.51 -0.40 19.12
N LEU A 108 11.52 0.46 19.02
CA LEU A 108 11.33 1.91 19.17
C LEU A 108 10.43 2.49 18.08
N GLU A 109 10.57 2.04 16.84
CA GLU A 109 9.69 2.42 15.73
C GLU A 109 8.23 2.05 16.03
N SER A 110 8.01 0.81 16.48
CA SER A 110 6.68 0.31 16.89
C SER A 110 6.09 1.14 18.03
N TYR A 111 6.84 1.38 19.10
CA TYR A 111 6.38 2.22 20.23
C TYR A 111 6.10 3.67 19.85
N ALA A 112 6.87 4.24 18.94
CA ALA A 112 6.65 5.60 18.45
C ALA A 112 5.48 5.69 17.46
N GLY A 113 4.90 4.56 17.04
CA GLY A 113 3.89 4.51 15.98
C GLY A 113 4.45 4.97 14.63
N THR A 114 5.70 4.62 14.34
CA THR A 114 6.44 5.02 13.13
C THR A 114 7.07 3.82 12.42
N GLY A 115 7.80 4.06 11.34
CA GLY A 115 8.51 3.01 10.62
C GLY A 115 7.59 2.15 9.74
N PHE A 116 8.03 0.92 9.48
CA PHE A 116 7.39 0.07 8.46
C PHE A 116 6.01 -0.43 8.88
N GLU A 117 5.81 -0.84 10.13
CA GLU A 117 4.50 -1.32 10.61
C GLU A 117 3.44 -0.21 10.52
N ARG A 118 3.82 1.02 10.91
CA ARG A 118 2.99 2.20 10.70
C ARG A 118 2.61 2.41 9.23
N HIS A 119 3.56 2.21 8.32
CA HIS A 119 3.30 2.32 6.89
C HIS A 119 2.34 1.24 6.39
N LEU A 120 2.47 -0.01 6.85
CA LEU A 120 1.51 -1.07 6.55
C LEU A 120 0.11 -0.73 7.04
N GLN A 121 0.01 -0.19 8.26
CA GLN A 121 -1.26 0.22 8.83
C GLN A 121 -1.91 1.38 8.04
N PHE A 122 -1.11 2.35 7.61
CA PHE A 122 -1.57 3.41 6.72
C PHE A 122 -2.12 2.85 5.40
N LEU A 123 -1.42 1.89 4.78
CA LEU A 123 -1.87 1.24 3.55
C LEU A 123 -3.19 0.49 3.76
N GLU A 124 -3.35 -0.21 4.89
CA GLU A 124 -4.61 -0.87 5.26
C GLU A 124 -5.76 0.14 5.39
N ASN A 125 -5.51 1.28 6.06
CA ASN A 125 -6.48 2.37 6.20
C ASN A 125 -6.86 2.97 4.83
N VAL A 126 -5.88 3.23 3.97
CA VAL A 126 -6.09 3.74 2.60
C VAL A 126 -6.92 2.76 1.77
N GLN A 127 -6.61 1.47 1.81
CA GLN A 127 -7.37 0.45 1.09
C GLN A 127 -8.82 0.35 1.62
N SER A 128 -8.99 0.41 2.94
CA SER A 128 -10.32 0.41 3.57
C SER A 128 -11.14 1.62 3.13
N HIS A 129 -10.57 2.82 3.20
CA HIS A 129 -11.21 4.04 2.74
C HIS A 129 -11.53 3.99 1.25
N ALA A 130 -10.60 3.53 0.40
CA ALA A 130 -10.86 3.37 -1.03
C ALA A 130 -12.02 2.41 -1.33
N ARG A 131 -12.20 1.33 -0.55
CA ARG A 131 -13.37 0.45 -0.65
C ARG A 131 -14.66 1.17 -0.24
N GLN A 132 -14.65 1.85 0.90
CA GLN A 132 -15.80 2.64 1.39
C GLN A 132 -16.21 3.71 0.39
N PHE A 133 -15.24 4.40 -0.19
CA PHE A 133 -15.46 5.45 -1.18
C PHE A 133 -16.05 4.90 -2.49
N ARG A 134 -15.60 3.73 -2.96
CA ARG A 134 -16.20 3.04 -4.12
C ARG A 134 -17.65 2.65 -3.87
N ILE A 135 -17.94 2.09 -2.69
CA ILE A 135 -19.31 1.74 -2.28
C ILE A 135 -20.16 3.01 -2.27
N PHE A 136 -19.67 4.09 -1.65
CA PHE A 136 -20.37 5.37 -1.64
C PHE A 136 -20.69 5.89 -3.04
N ILE A 137 -19.74 5.85 -3.98
CA ILE A 137 -20.00 6.25 -5.38
C ILE A 137 -21.09 5.38 -6.01
N ALA A 138 -20.99 4.05 -5.85
CA ALA A 138 -21.96 3.12 -6.42
C ALA A 138 -23.37 3.30 -5.84
N ASP A 139 -23.48 3.46 -4.52
CA ASP A 139 -24.75 3.67 -3.83
C ASP A 139 -25.37 5.03 -4.19
N THR A 140 -24.54 6.08 -4.27
CA THR A 140 -25.00 7.43 -4.63
C THR A 140 -25.49 7.48 -6.08
N ASP A 141 -24.74 6.87 -6.99
CA ASP A 141 -25.11 6.82 -8.40
C ASP A 141 -26.35 5.96 -8.64
N SER A 142 -26.45 4.79 -8.01
CA SER A 142 -27.61 3.89 -8.13
C SER A 142 -28.92 4.47 -7.57
N ALA A 143 -28.83 5.42 -6.63
CA ALA A 143 -29.99 6.15 -6.14
C ALA A 143 -30.58 7.14 -7.18
N ASP A 144 -29.83 7.48 -8.23
CA ASP A 144 -30.28 8.37 -9.29
C ASP A 144 -30.91 7.62 -10.46
N GLN A 145 -32.24 7.61 -10.54
CA GLN A 145 -32.99 6.98 -11.64
C GLN A 145 -32.71 7.58 -13.03
N GLU A 146 -32.12 8.77 -13.11
CA GLU A 146 -31.76 9.42 -14.37
C GLU A 146 -30.33 9.10 -14.83
N SER A 147 -29.53 8.44 -13.98
CA SER A 147 -28.17 8.02 -14.32
C SER A 147 -28.19 6.80 -15.24
N LEU A 148 -27.14 6.67 -16.06
CA LEU A 148 -26.92 5.47 -16.89
C LEU A 148 -26.19 4.37 -16.11
N HIS A 149 -25.68 4.68 -14.91
CA HIS A 149 -24.89 3.79 -14.06
C HIS A 149 -23.63 3.24 -14.73
N ILE A 150 -23.03 4.04 -15.62
CA ILE A 150 -21.80 3.72 -16.33
C ILE A 150 -20.63 4.40 -15.61
N PHE A 151 -19.96 3.65 -14.73
CA PHE A 151 -18.85 4.15 -13.92
C PHE A 151 -17.63 4.55 -14.74
N GLY A 152 -16.90 5.56 -14.24
CA GLY A 152 -15.65 6.03 -14.83
C GLY A 152 -15.81 7.05 -15.96
N ILE A 153 -17.04 7.29 -16.43
CA ILE A 153 -17.36 8.31 -17.44
C ILE A 153 -18.36 9.28 -16.85
N ARG A 154 -18.08 10.58 -16.94
CA ARG A 154 -18.91 11.61 -16.32
C ARG A 154 -20.34 11.54 -16.85
N GLU A 155 -20.51 11.50 -18.17
CA GLU A 155 -21.81 11.45 -18.86
C GLU A 155 -22.60 10.18 -18.54
N GLY A 156 -21.92 9.14 -18.04
CA GLY A 156 -22.50 7.86 -17.65
C GLY A 156 -22.93 7.78 -16.18
N MET A 157 -22.51 8.73 -15.35
CA MET A 157 -22.76 8.79 -13.91
C MET A 157 -23.73 9.93 -13.56
N SER A 158 -24.32 9.85 -12.38
CA SER A 158 -25.19 10.88 -11.81
C SER A 158 -24.48 12.24 -11.81
N GLN A 159 -25.19 13.26 -12.31
CA GLN A 159 -24.73 14.66 -12.26
C GLN A 159 -25.28 15.42 -11.05
N LYS A 160 -26.01 14.73 -10.16
CA LYS A 160 -26.62 15.37 -8.99
C LYS A 160 -25.51 15.81 -8.03
N PRO A 161 -25.61 17.02 -7.47
CA PRO A 161 -24.64 17.49 -6.50
C PRO A 161 -24.73 16.63 -5.24
N VAL A 162 -23.56 16.28 -4.70
CA VAL A 162 -23.43 15.54 -3.45
C VAL A 162 -23.02 16.52 -2.36
N ALA A 163 -23.67 16.43 -1.19
CA ALA A 163 -23.30 17.23 -0.02
C ALA A 163 -21.87 16.88 0.43
N PRO A 164 -20.96 17.85 0.64
CA PRO A 164 -19.58 17.58 1.05
C PRO A 164 -19.47 16.77 2.34
N GLU A 165 -20.46 16.88 3.23
CA GLU A 165 -20.51 16.17 4.52
C GLU A 165 -20.84 14.68 4.35
N ALA A 166 -21.52 14.30 3.26
CA ALA A 166 -21.87 12.92 2.96
C ALA A 166 -20.68 12.13 2.39
N VAL A 167 -19.66 12.82 1.87
CA VAL A 167 -18.48 12.19 1.27
C VAL A 167 -17.62 11.54 2.37
N PRO A 168 -17.32 10.22 2.28
CA PRO A 168 -16.49 9.54 3.26
C PRO A 168 -15.12 10.21 3.40
N LYS A 169 -14.80 10.69 4.59
CA LYS A 169 -13.50 11.32 4.88
C LYS A 169 -12.47 10.25 5.22
N PHE A 170 -11.25 10.45 4.75
CA PHE A 170 -10.14 9.59 5.11
C PHE A 170 -9.74 9.84 6.56
N GLU A 171 -9.72 8.77 7.35
CA GLU A 171 -9.25 8.79 8.73
C GLU A 171 -8.15 7.75 8.89
N ASP A 172 -6.99 8.21 9.36
CA ASP A 172 -5.83 7.37 9.62
C ASP A 172 -5.80 6.99 11.09
N THR A 173 -6.38 5.84 11.41
CA THR A 173 -6.45 5.33 12.79
C THR A 173 -5.18 4.59 13.15
N LEU A 174 -4.69 4.78 14.39
CA LEU A 174 -3.51 4.08 14.93
C LEU A 174 -3.95 2.95 15.85
N SER A 175 -3.45 1.73 15.63
CA SER A 175 -3.80 0.54 16.41
C SER A 175 -2.59 0.03 17.20
N LEU A 176 -2.19 0.79 18.22
CA LEU A 176 -1.03 0.46 19.06
C LEU A 176 -1.12 -0.92 19.74
N SER A 177 -2.34 -1.43 19.97
CA SER A 177 -2.55 -2.77 20.56
C SER A 177 -2.21 -3.91 19.60
N LYS A 178 -2.39 -3.72 18.29
CA LYS A 178 -1.99 -4.68 17.26
C LYS A 178 -0.46 -4.72 17.16
N ASP A 179 0.16 -3.54 17.17
CA ASP A 179 1.62 -3.36 17.07
C ASP A 179 2.37 -4.05 18.22
N PHE A 180 1.82 -4.03 19.44
CA PHE A 180 2.44 -4.67 20.60
C PHE A 180 2.48 -6.20 20.49
N ASN A 181 1.40 -6.83 19.99
CA ASN A 181 1.36 -8.28 19.81
C ASN A 181 2.31 -8.72 18.70
N ASP A 182 2.41 -7.93 17.62
CA ASP A 182 3.27 -8.23 16.48
C ASP A 182 4.77 -8.09 16.83
N SER A 183 5.12 -7.24 17.80
CA SER A 183 6.49 -7.06 18.33
C SER A 183 6.89 -8.04 19.45
N ALA A 184 6.02 -8.95 19.90
CA ALA A 184 6.31 -9.86 21.02
C ALA A 184 7.54 -10.76 20.77
N MET A 185 7.70 -11.25 19.54
CA MET A 185 8.86 -12.08 19.15
C MET A 185 10.18 -11.30 19.26
N GLU A 186 10.17 -10.01 18.93
CA GLU A 186 11.34 -9.14 19.01
C GLU A 186 11.74 -8.87 20.46
N MET A 187 10.77 -8.67 21.35
CA MET A 187 11.04 -8.57 22.80
C MET A 187 11.64 -9.86 23.38
N LEU A 188 11.14 -11.02 22.95
CA LEU A 188 11.67 -12.31 23.37
C LEU A 188 13.14 -12.48 22.94
N LEU A 189 13.44 -12.20 21.66
CA LEU A 189 14.80 -12.28 21.12
C LEU A 189 15.75 -11.31 21.82
N LEU A 190 15.32 -10.07 22.07
CA LEU A 190 16.13 -9.09 22.79
C LEU A 190 16.44 -9.57 24.21
N THR A 191 15.44 -10.11 24.91
CA THR A 191 15.61 -10.66 26.26
C THR A 191 16.63 -11.81 26.27
N LEU A 192 16.55 -12.72 25.29
CA LEU A 192 17.51 -13.81 25.13
C LEU A 192 18.92 -13.28 24.90
N PHE A 193 19.09 -12.28 24.03
CA PHE A 193 20.38 -11.65 23.77
C PHE A 193 20.98 -11.06 25.05
N VAL A 194 20.19 -10.34 25.84
CA VAL A 194 20.63 -9.76 27.11
C VAL A 194 21.09 -10.86 28.07
N ILE A 195 20.32 -11.95 28.21
CA ILE A 195 20.68 -13.08 29.09
C ILE A 195 22.00 -13.71 28.66
N VAL A 196 22.19 -13.97 27.37
CA VAL A 196 23.43 -14.58 26.84
C VAL A 196 24.63 -13.68 27.04
N LEU A 197 24.50 -12.37 26.75
CA LEU A 197 25.57 -11.40 26.92
C LEU A 197 25.96 -11.23 28.39
N LEU A 198 24.97 -11.14 29.29
CA LEU A 198 25.22 -11.04 30.74
C LEU A 198 25.87 -12.32 31.28
N SER A 199 25.41 -13.49 30.84
CA SER A 199 25.99 -14.77 31.24
C SER A 199 27.44 -14.90 30.75
N GLY A 200 27.71 -14.51 29.50
CA GLY A 200 29.06 -14.49 28.94
C GLY A 200 29.99 -13.53 29.67
N ALA A 201 29.51 -12.31 29.97
CA ALA A 201 30.26 -11.34 30.76
C ALA A 201 30.56 -11.89 32.16
N TYR A 202 29.57 -12.44 32.85
CA TYR A 202 29.73 -13.05 34.17
C TYR A 202 30.79 -14.17 34.15
N LEU A 203 30.71 -15.10 33.19
CA LEU A 203 31.72 -16.17 33.05
C LEU A 203 33.13 -15.64 32.76
N ALA A 204 33.25 -14.57 31.97
CA ALA A 204 34.52 -13.93 31.69
C ALA A 204 35.13 -13.30 32.95
N PHE A 205 34.33 -12.58 33.74
CA PHE A 205 34.76 -12.00 35.01
C PHE A 205 35.18 -13.08 36.02
N VAL A 206 34.38 -14.14 36.18
CA VAL A 206 34.69 -15.25 37.10
C VAL A 206 35.98 -15.98 36.69
N ARG A 207 36.27 -16.11 35.39
CA ARG A 207 37.54 -16.69 34.90
C ARG A 207 38.75 -15.80 35.09
N VAL A 208 38.57 -14.48 35.21
CA VAL A 208 39.67 -13.53 35.46
C VAL A 208 40.04 -13.47 36.95
N GLU A 209 39.13 -13.88 37.83
CA GLU A 209 39.36 -13.94 39.28
C GLU A 209 39.97 -15.27 39.77
N ILE A 210 40.26 -16.23 38.89
CA ILE A 210 40.97 -17.50 39.16
C ILE A 210 42.33 -17.47 38.47
#